data_AF-A0A1G0MEP4-F1
#
_entry.id   AF-A0A1G0MEP4-F1
#
_cell.length_a   1.000
_cell.length_b   1.000
_cell.length_c   1.000
_cell.angle_alpha   90.00
_cell.angle_beta   90.00
_cell.angle_gamma   90.00
#
_symmetry.space_group_name_H-M   'P 1'
#
loop_
_entity.id
_entity.type
_entity.pdbx_description
1 polymer ?
#
loop_
_entity_poly.entity_id
_entity_poly.type
_entity_poly.pdbx_seq_one_letter_code
_entity_poly.pdbx_strand_id
1 'polypeptide(L)'
;MRTLRLGLFLLFISGCAGKDWRTASREPAGIAPDPKVTREAVLQVYGAPTWGWRGWFAIHTWIAAKNVDEPSYTVYEVIGWRLYRGLPVIRIEKDLPDRYWFGEKPRLLVEHRGKGVDGLIVAVDKAARSYPWPDSYKAFPGPNSNTFTAWVARQVPELGLSLPFSAIGSGFQK
;
A
#
# COMPACT_ATOMS: atom_id res chain seq x y z
N MET A 1 46.41 35.56 11.46
CA MET A 1 46.32 34.40 10.55
C MET A 1 45.67 33.23 11.30
N ARG A 2 44.41 32.89 11.01
CA ARG A 2 43.75 31.66 11.48
C ARG A 2 43.01 31.06 10.29
N THR A 3 43.61 30.07 9.65
CA THR A 3 42.96 29.29 8.59
C THR A 3 42.09 28.22 9.23
N LEU A 4 40.78 28.40 9.18
CA LEU A 4 39.78 27.41 9.58
C LEU A 4 39.73 26.31 8.50
N ARG A 5 40.18 25.09 8.83
CA ARG A 5 40.02 23.93 7.94
C ARG A 5 38.63 23.33 8.16
N LEU A 6 37.71 23.57 7.23
CA LEU A 6 36.41 22.90 7.19
C LEU A 6 36.63 21.47 6.66
N GLY A 7 36.57 20.48 7.55
CA GLY A 7 36.65 19.07 7.18
C GLY A 7 35.38 18.64 6.46
N LEU A 8 35.48 18.31 5.17
CA LEU A 8 34.40 17.69 4.40
C LEU A 8 34.28 16.21 4.82
N PHE A 9 33.32 15.91 5.69
CA PHE A 9 32.95 14.53 6.00
C PHE A 9 32.15 13.95 4.82
N LEU A 10 32.83 13.28 3.90
CA LEU A 10 32.21 12.41 2.91
C LEU A 10 31.72 11.14 3.61
N LEU A 11 30.43 11.08 3.95
CA LEU A 11 29.78 9.82 4.30
C LEU A 11 29.72 8.94 3.05
N PHE A 12 30.63 7.97 2.94
CA PHE A 12 30.50 6.86 2.03
C PHE A 12 29.34 5.97 2.50
N ILE A 13 28.17 6.14 1.90
CA ILE A 13 27.10 5.15 2.01
C ILE A 13 27.51 3.99 1.12
N SER A 14 28.18 2.99 1.70
CA SER A 14 28.35 1.68 1.07
C SER A 14 26.96 1.08 0.82
N GLY A 15 26.44 1.29 -0.39
CA GLY A 15 25.24 0.63 -0.87
C GLY A 15 25.51 -0.86 -1.02
N CYS A 16 25.17 -1.65 0.00
CA CYS A 16 25.11 -3.10 -0.11
C CYS A 16 24.26 -3.49 -1.33
N ALA A 17 24.80 -4.41 -2.13
CA ALA A 17 24.22 -5.02 -3.32
C ALA A 17 22.69 -4.93 -3.40
N GLY A 18 22.18 -4.21 -4.40
CA GLY A 18 20.76 -3.99 -4.60
C GLY A 18 20.02 -5.32 -4.73
N LYS A 19 19.16 -5.64 -3.75
CA LYS A 19 18.25 -6.79 -3.83
C LYS A 19 17.42 -6.67 -5.11
N ASP A 20 17.50 -7.65 -6.02
CA ASP A 20 16.68 -7.65 -7.24
C ASP A 20 15.20 -7.74 -6.86
N TRP A 21 14.40 -6.76 -7.30
CA TRP A 21 12.96 -6.75 -7.05
C TRP A 21 12.26 -7.99 -7.63
N ARG A 22 12.86 -8.63 -8.64
CA ARG A 22 12.33 -9.86 -9.24
C ARG A 22 12.33 -11.01 -8.24
N THR A 23 13.38 -11.15 -7.44
CA THR A 23 13.54 -12.24 -6.46
C THR A 23 13.11 -11.86 -5.05
N ALA A 24 12.77 -10.59 -4.81
CA ALA A 24 12.31 -10.13 -3.51
C ALA A 24 11.01 -10.83 -3.06
N SER A 25 10.91 -11.17 -1.77
CA SER A 25 9.79 -11.95 -1.24
C SER A 25 8.43 -11.26 -1.46
N ARG A 26 7.43 -12.09 -1.75
CA ARG A 26 6.00 -11.79 -1.84
C ARG A 26 5.18 -12.77 -1.00
N GLU A 27 5.83 -13.48 -0.07
CA GLU A 27 5.19 -14.40 0.87
C GLU A 27 4.22 -13.62 1.79
N PRO A 28 3.22 -14.27 2.38
CA PRO A 28 2.36 -13.61 3.37
C PRO A 28 3.15 -13.27 4.64
N ALA A 29 2.84 -12.15 5.28
CA ALA A 29 3.49 -11.73 6.53
C ALA A 29 2.92 -12.40 7.79
N GLY A 30 1.80 -13.12 7.66
CA GLY A 30 1.12 -13.82 8.76
C GLY A 30 0.35 -12.90 9.71
N ILE A 31 0.00 -11.69 9.25
CA ILE A 31 -0.79 -10.68 9.96
C ILE A 31 -2.29 -10.93 9.74
N ALA A 32 -2.69 -11.21 8.51
CA ALA A 32 -4.10 -11.43 8.19
C ALA A 32 -4.60 -12.77 8.74
N PRO A 33 -5.83 -12.85 9.27
CA PRO A 33 -6.46 -14.12 9.61
C PRO A 33 -6.56 -15.05 8.40
N ASP A 34 -6.29 -16.34 8.59
CA ASP A 34 -6.42 -17.34 7.53
C ASP A 34 -7.87 -17.38 7.04
N PRO A 35 -8.12 -17.09 5.74
CA PRO A 35 -9.47 -17.00 5.22
C PRO A 35 -10.22 -18.33 5.23
N LYS A 36 -9.53 -19.47 5.31
CA LYS A 36 -10.13 -20.82 5.33
C LYS A 36 -10.78 -21.17 6.66
N VAL A 37 -10.31 -20.57 7.76
CA VAL A 37 -10.85 -20.82 9.11
C VAL A 37 -11.56 -19.62 9.71
N THR A 38 -11.30 -18.42 9.16
CA THR A 38 -11.96 -17.18 9.60
C THR A 38 -13.28 -17.00 8.86
N ARG A 39 -14.39 -17.21 9.56
CA ARG A 39 -15.75 -17.12 9.00
C ARG A 39 -16.25 -15.69 8.83
N GLU A 40 -15.87 -14.80 9.73
CA GLU A 40 -16.29 -13.41 9.69
C GLU A 40 -15.68 -12.63 8.51
N ALA A 41 -16.32 -11.52 8.16
CA ALA A 41 -15.76 -10.54 7.25
C ALA A 41 -14.54 -9.85 7.88
N VAL A 42 -13.55 -9.54 7.03
CA VAL A 42 -12.29 -8.90 7.41
C VAL A 42 -11.96 -7.84 6.38
N LEU A 43 -11.67 -6.63 6.82
CA LEU A 43 -11.19 -5.53 6.00
C LEU A 43 -9.97 -4.91 6.66
N GLN A 44 -8.84 -4.89 5.95
CA GLN A 44 -7.56 -4.45 6.48
C GLN A 44 -6.90 -3.48 5.50
N VAL A 45 -6.22 -2.47 6.02
CA VAL A 45 -5.37 -1.57 5.21
C VAL A 45 -3.95 -1.72 5.68
N TYR A 46 -3.02 -1.82 4.72
CA TYR A 46 -1.62 -2.04 4.98
C TYR A 46 -0.76 -0.92 4.43
N GLY A 47 0.43 -0.79 5.01
CA GLY A 47 1.52 0.02 4.51
C GLY A 47 2.86 -0.68 4.67
N ALA A 48 3.70 -0.66 3.63
CA ALA A 48 5.06 -1.20 3.68
C ALA A 48 6.04 -0.19 3.05
N PRO A 49 7.29 -0.10 3.52
CA PRO A 49 8.33 0.68 2.84
C PRO A 49 8.38 0.37 1.33
N THR A 50 8.47 1.40 0.49
CA THR A 50 8.66 1.19 -0.95
C THR A 50 10.01 0.54 -1.24
N TRP A 51 10.09 -0.21 -2.35
CA TRP A 51 11.33 -0.90 -2.71
C TRP A 51 12.49 0.08 -2.99
N GLY A 52 13.69 -0.31 -2.55
CA GLY A 52 14.93 0.44 -2.74
C GLY A 52 15.07 1.64 -1.80
N TRP A 53 15.92 2.60 -2.17
CA TRP A 53 16.23 3.77 -1.33
C TRP A 53 15.00 4.63 -0.99
N ARG A 54 13.94 4.56 -1.80
CA ARG A 54 12.68 5.28 -1.59
C ARG A 54 11.95 4.82 -0.32
N GLY A 55 12.16 3.57 0.11
CA GLY A 55 11.55 3.00 1.31
C GLY A 55 11.95 3.71 2.60
N TRP A 56 13.03 4.49 2.58
CA TRP A 56 13.45 5.30 3.72
C TRP A 56 12.48 6.44 4.01
N PHE A 57 11.69 6.87 3.01
CA PHE A 57 10.83 8.05 3.11
C PHE A 57 9.36 7.77 2.76
N ALA A 58 9.12 6.78 1.89
CA ALA A 58 7.80 6.52 1.32
C ALA A 58 7.35 5.07 1.54
N ILE A 59 6.07 4.91 1.88
CA ILE A 59 5.39 3.61 1.91
C ILE A 59 4.50 3.41 0.67
N HIS A 60 4.28 2.14 0.33
CA HIS A 60 3.19 1.68 -0.54
C HIS A 60 2.03 1.24 0.35
N THR A 61 0.81 1.67 0.03
CA THR A 61 -0.40 1.30 0.77
C THR A 61 -1.41 0.56 -0.11
N TRP A 62 -2.17 -0.35 0.51
CA TRP A 62 -3.22 -1.12 -0.15
C TRP A 62 -4.30 -1.57 0.84
N ILE A 63 -5.42 -2.03 0.31
CA ILE A 63 -6.56 -2.53 1.08
C ILE A 63 -6.74 -4.01 0.75
N ALA A 64 -7.06 -4.83 1.74
CA ALA A 64 -7.47 -6.22 1.54
C ALA A 64 -8.82 -6.46 2.23
N ALA A 65 -9.73 -7.13 1.54
CA ALA A 65 -11.08 -7.41 2.03
C ALA A 65 -11.48 -8.86 1.78
N LYS A 66 -12.21 -9.44 2.72
CA LYS A 66 -12.83 -10.75 2.64
C LYS A 66 -14.22 -10.64 3.24
N ASN A 67 -15.26 -11.02 2.50
CA ASN A 67 -16.61 -11.09 3.05
C ASN A 67 -16.78 -12.30 3.97
N VAL A 68 -17.92 -12.36 4.68
CA VAL A 68 -18.30 -13.54 5.45
C VAL A 68 -18.23 -14.81 4.58
N ASP A 69 -17.68 -15.88 5.16
CA ASP A 69 -17.49 -17.20 4.54
C ASP A 69 -16.65 -17.24 3.25
N GLU A 70 -16.10 -16.10 2.79
CA GLU A 70 -15.34 -16.05 1.54
C GLU A 70 -13.94 -16.69 1.72
N PRO A 71 -13.49 -17.60 0.84
CA PRO A 71 -12.27 -18.38 1.08
C PRO A 71 -10.97 -17.65 0.71
N SER A 72 -11.07 -16.39 0.27
CA SER A 72 -9.91 -15.60 -0.21
C SER A 72 -10.15 -14.10 -0.09
N TYR A 73 -9.07 -13.36 0.12
CA TYR A 73 -9.10 -11.90 0.13
C TYR A 73 -9.06 -11.35 -1.30
N THR A 74 -9.79 -10.26 -1.51
CA THR A 74 -9.59 -9.33 -2.63
C THR A 74 -8.64 -8.23 -2.19
N VAL A 75 -7.59 -7.98 -2.96
CA VAL A 75 -6.64 -6.87 -2.72
C VAL A 75 -6.93 -5.75 -3.71
N TYR A 76 -6.99 -4.52 -3.18
CA TYR A 76 -7.19 -3.27 -3.91
C TYR A 76 -5.94 -2.41 -3.77
N GLU A 77 -5.30 -2.08 -4.88
CA GLU A 77 -4.09 -1.27 -4.88
C GLU A 77 -3.84 -0.56 -6.21
N VAL A 78 -2.94 0.43 -6.19
CA VAL A 78 -2.45 1.10 -7.39
C VAL A 78 -0.97 0.77 -7.58
N ILE A 79 -0.62 0.17 -8.72
CA ILE A 79 0.76 -0.21 -9.06
C ILE A 79 1.17 0.48 -10.36
N GLY A 80 2.05 1.47 -10.28
CA GLY A 80 2.47 2.27 -11.45
C GLY A 80 3.15 1.49 -12.58
N TRP A 81 3.79 0.35 -12.25
CA TRP A 81 4.56 -0.47 -13.18
C TRP A 81 3.65 -1.19 -14.20
N ARG A 82 2.34 -1.24 -13.92
CA ARG A 82 1.31 -1.78 -14.82
C ARG A 82 1.16 -0.96 -16.10
N LEU A 83 1.46 0.34 -16.06
CA LEU A 83 1.44 1.22 -17.24
C LEU A 83 2.41 0.75 -18.33
N TYR A 84 3.57 0.20 -17.95
CA TYR A 84 4.53 -0.36 -18.91
C TYR A 84 3.99 -1.57 -19.68
N ARG A 85 2.87 -2.15 -19.23
CA ARG A 85 2.15 -3.25 -19.88
C ARG A 85 0.85 -2.80 -20.54
N GLY A 86 0.57 -1.49 -20.61
CA GLY A 86 -0.69 -0.96 -21.15
C GLY A 86 -1.92 -1.29 -20.30
N LEU A 87 -1.75 -1.58 -19.00
CA LEU A 87 -2.83 -1.92 -18.09
C LEU A 87 -3.17 -0.73 -17.17
N PRO A 88 -4.43 -0.59 -16.73
CA PRO A 88 -4.80 0.35 -15.68
C PRO A 88 -3.93 0.15 -14.42
N VAL A 89 -3.61 1.26 -13.75
CA VAL A 89 -2.77 1.24 -12.54
C VAL A 89 -3.49 0.61 -11.36
N ILE A 90 -4.82 0.71 -11.33
CA ILE A 90 -5.64 0.05 -10.33
C ILE A 90 -5.65 -1.47 -10.56
N ARG A 91 -5.47 -2.20 -9.47
CA ARG A 91 -5.47 -3.65 -9.40
C ARG A 91 -6.48 -4.06 -8.33
N ILE A 92 -7.50 -4.81 -8.74
CA ILE A 92 -8.53 -5.38 -7.85
C ILE A 92 -8.63 -6.86 -8.20
N GLU A 93 -8.04 -7.73 -7.40
CA GLU A 93 -8.01 -9.17 -7.67
C GLU A 93 -7.81 -10.00 -6.41
N LYS A 94 -8.04 -11.31 -6.51
CA LYS A 94 -7.78 -12.24 -5.41
C LYS A 94 -6.28 -12.41 -5.21
N ASP A 95 -5.80 -12.17 -4.00
CA ASP A 95 -4.38 -12.22 -3.67
C ASP A 95 -4.16 -12.37 -2.16
N LEU A 96 -2.89 -12.53 -1.76
CA LEU A 96 -2.44 -12.52 -0.38
C LEU A 96 -2.63 -11.11 0.23
N PRO A 97 -3.37 -10.98 1.34
CA PRO A 97 -3.75 -9.70 1.92
C PRO A 97 -2.56 -8.90 2.44
N ASP A 98 -1.56 -9.57 3.01
CA ASP A 98 -0.46 -8.99 3.77
C ASP A 98 0.91 -9.44 3.22
N ARG A 99 0.99 -9.66 1.91
CA ARG A 99 2.25 -10.05 1.28
C ARG A 99 3.35 -9.02 1.52
N TYR A 100 4.60 -9.50 1.64
CA TYR A 100 5.76 -8.62 1.61
C TYR A 100 5.72 -7.74 0.34
N TRP A 101 5.95 -6.45 0.52
CA TRP A 101 6.06 -5.52 -0.60
C TRP A 101 7.51 -5.51 -1.10
N PHE A 102 7.82 -6.43 -2.02
CA PHE A 102 9.18 -6.62 -2.56
C PHE A 102 10.23 -6.77 -1.45
N GLY A 103 9.96 -7.68 -0.51
CA GLY A 103 10.85 -7.98 0.63
C GLY A 103 10.66 -7.08 1.85
N GLU A 104 9.79 -6.07 1.79
CA GLU A 104 9.47 -5.21 2.94
C GLU A 104 8.20 -5.70 3.65
N LYS A 105 8.30 -5.96 4.97
CA LYS A 105 7.19 -6.47 5.77
C LYS A 105 6.11 -5.38 5.94
N PRO A 106 4.84 -5.63 5.61
CA PRO A 106 3.77 -4.68 5.86
C PRO A 106 3.51 -4.45 7.34
N ARG A 107 2.93 -3.29 7.61
CA ARG A 107 2.27 -2.94 8.87
C ARG A 107 0.79 -2.76 8.62
N LEU A 108 -0.02 -3.22 9.57
CA LEU A 108 -1.45 -2.99 9.61
C LEU A 108 -1.71 -1.53 10.02
N LEU A 109 -2.50 -0.81 9.22
CA LEU A 109 -2.88 0.60 9.47
C LEU A 109 -4.28 0.71 10.07
N VAL A 110 -5.22 -0.11 9.61
CA VAL A 110 -6.55 -0.27 10.22
C VAL A 110 -7.07 -1.68 9.95
N GLU A 111 -7.90 -2.19 10.86
CA GLU A 111 -8.61 -3.45 10.74
C GLU A 111 -10.07 -3.29 11.19
N HIS A 112 -10.97 -3.89 10.42
CA HIS A 112 -12.37 -4.10 10.77
C HIS A 112 -12.70 -5.58 10.61
N ARG A 113 -13.38 -6.16 11.61
CA ARG A 113 -13.81 -7.56 11.60
C ARG A 113 -15.23 -7.71 12.12
N GLY A 114 -15.92 -8.75 11.66
CA GLY A 114 -17.21 -9.14 12.23
C GLY A 114 -18.40 -8.39 11.66
N LYS A 115 -19.42 -8.19 12.49
CA LYS A 115 -20.74 -7.69 12.07
C LYS A 115 -20.63 -6.28 11.48
N GLY A 116 -21.24 -6.09 10.31
CA GLY A 116 -21.28 -4.80 9.61
C GLY A 116 -20.14 -4.57 8.63
N VAL A 117 -19.09 -5.40 8.66
CA VAL A 117 -17.92 -5.24 7.80
C VAL A 117 -18.23 -5.53 6.33
N ASP A 118 -19.13 -6.46 6.00
CA ASP A 118 -19.53 -6.68 4.60
C ASP A 118 -20.07 -5.40 3.95
N GLY A 119 -20.87 -4.61 4.68
CA GLY A 119 -21.37 -3.33 4.19
C GLY A 119 -20.24 -2.31 3.95
N LEU A 120 -19.25 -2.29 4.84
CA LEU A 120 -18.05 -1.47 4.68
C LEU A 120 -17.20 -1.92 3.47
N ILE A 121 -17.08 -3.23 3.25
CA ILE A 121 -16.40 -3.81 2.08
C ILE A 121 -17.08 -3.37 0.78
N VAL A 122 -18.42 -3.39 0.72
CA VAL A 122 -19.19 -2.91 -0.45
C VAL A 122 -18.91 -1.43 -0.73
N ALA A 123 -18.87 -0.59 0.31
CA ALA A 123 -18.56 0.83 0.17
C ALA A 123 -17.12 1.03 -0.36
N VAL A 124 -16.16 0.28 0.17
CA VAL A 124 -14.76 0.30 -0.28
C VAL A 124 -14.61 -0.16 -1.73
N ASP A 125 -15.25 -1.26 -2.14
CA ASP A 125 -15.20 -1.75 -3.52
C ASP A 125 -15.77 -0.71 -4.49
N LYS A 126 -16.90 -0.09 -4.15
CA LYS A 126 -17.49 1.00 -4.93
C LYS A 126 -16.54 2.18 -5.08
N ALA A 127 -15.95 2.65 -3.97
CA ALA A 127 -15.01 3.78 -3.98
C ALA A 127 -13.73 3.48 -4.76
N ALA A 128 -13.23 2.24 -4.67
CA ALA A 128 -12.05 1.79 -5.41
C ALA A 128 -12.33 1.78 -6.92
N ARG A 129 -13.48 1.23 -7.34
CA ARG A 129 -13.88 1.19 -8.76
C ARG A 129 -14.15 2.56 -9.36
N SER A 130 -14.50 3.56 -8.53
CA SER A 130 -14.70 4.94 -8.96
C SER A 130 -13.44 5.81 -8.86
N TYR A 131 -12.26 5.21 -8.69
CA TYR A 131 -11.00 5.96 -8.56
C TYR A 131 -10.72 6.83 -9.81
N PRO A 132 -10.50 8.15 -9.66
CA PRO A 132 -10.50 9.07 -10.81
C PRO A 132 -9.23 9.05 -11.66
N TRP A 133 -8.19 8.31 -11.26
CA TRP A 133 -6.92 8.20 -11.98
C TRP A 133 -6.57 6.76 -12.35
N PRO A 134 -7.44 6.04 -13.11
CA PRO A 134 -7.24 4.62 -13.42
C PRO A 134 -6.02 4.37 -14.32
N ASP A 135 -5.58 5.37 -15.09
CA ASP A 135 -4.50 5.26 -16.08
C ASP A 135 -3.37 6.27 -15.84
N SER A 136 -3.28 6.86 -14.64
CA SER A 136 -2.27 7.85 -14.30
C SER A 136 -1.51 7.46 -13.04
N TYR A 137 -0.18 7.58 -13.09
CA TYR A 137 0.67 7.34 -11.94
C TYR A 137 1.85 8.31 -11.92
N LYS A 138 2.11 8.91 -10.77
CA LYS A 138 3.32 9.68 -10.48
C LYS A 138 3.74 9.42 -9.05
N ALA A 139 4.99 8.98 -8.86
CA ALA A 139 5.51 8.66 -7.53
C ALA A 139 5.41 9.86 -6.55
N PHE A 140 5.62 11.08 -7.05
CA PHE A 140 5.47 12.33 -6.29
C PHE A 140 5.03 13.49 -7.20
N PRO A 141 4.06 14.33 -6.81
CA PRO A 141 3.26 14.25 -5.58
C PRO A 141 2.06 13.29 -5.67
N GLY A 142 1.84 12.64 -6.82
CA GLY A 142 0.67 11.79 -7.06
C GLY A 142 0.10 12.02 -8.47
N PRO A 143 -0.88 11.23 -8.92
CA PRO A 143 -1.56 10.17 -8.15
C PRO A 143 -0.71 8.90 -8.00
N ASN A 144 -0.75 8.24 -6.84
CA ASN A 144 -0.04 6.98 -6.55
C ASN A 144 -0.87 6.06 -5.62
N SER A 145 -0.27 5.02 -5.04
CA SER A 145 -0.97 4.13 -4.09
C SER A 145 -1.48 4.81 -2.83
N ASN A 146 -0.76 5.80 -2.32
CA ASN A 146 -1.20 6.60 -1.17
C ASN A 146 -2.33 7.55 -1.55
N THR A 147 -2.33 8.09 -2.76
CA THR A 147 -3.48 8.82 -3.30
C THR A 147 -4.72 7.93 -3.38
N PHE A 148 -4.56 6.66 -3.79
CA PHE A 148 -5.65 5.70 -3.89
C PHE A 148 -6.28 5.37 -2.54
N THR A 149 -5.49 4.98 -1.55
CA THR A 149 -6.02 4.67 -0.21
C THR A 149 -6.61 5.90 0.48
N ALA A 150 -6.01 7.08 0.26
CA ALA A 150 -6.58 8.34 0.73
C ALA A 150 -7.90 8.71 0.04
N TRP A 151 -8.03 8.43 -1.27
CA TRP A 151 -9.29 8.58 -1.99
C TRP A 151 -10.38 7.69 -1.40
N VAL A 152 -10.10 6.40 -1.20
CA VAL A 152 -11.06 5.46 -0.59
C VAL A 152 -11.47 5.92 0.80
N ALA A 153 -10.52 6.35 1.65
CA ALA A 153 -10.81 6.85 3.00
C ALA A 153 -11.69 8.12 2.99
N ARG A 154 -11.55 8.99 1.98
CA ARG A 154 -12.43 10.16 1.82
C ARG A 154 -13.84 9.80 1.35
N GLN A 155 -13.96 8.78 0.50
CA GLN A 155 -15.27 8.31 0.01
C GLN A 155 -16.00 7.44 1.05
N VAL A 156 -15.25 6.80 1.95
CA VAL A 156 -15.76 5.89 2.98
C VAL A 156 -15.17 6.28 4.35
N PRO A 157 -15.68 7.35 4.99
CA PRO A 157 -15.16 7.81 6.28
C PRO A 157 -15.20 6.75 7.39
N GLU A 158 -16.15 5.81 7.32
CA GLU A 158 -16.30 4.69 8.23
C GLU A 158 -15.11 3.72 8.21
N LEU A 159 -14.27 3.77 7.16
CA LEU A 159 -13.01 3.04 7.12
C LEU A 159 -12.06 3.47 8.25
N GLY A 160 -12.17 4.71 8.74
CA GLY A 160 -11.38 5.22 9.86
C GLY A 160 -9.87 5.24 9.59
N LEU A 161 -9.46 5.26 8.31
CA LEU A 161 -8.04 5.19 7.93
C LEU A 161 -7.35 6.52 8.18
N SER A 162 -6.36 6.51 9.08
CA SER A 162 -5.37 7.58 9.22
C SER A 162 -4.06 7.16 8.56
N LEU A 163 -3.65 7.88 7.52
CA LEU A 163 -2.40 7.60 6.81
C LEU A 163 -1.21 8.27 7.51
N PRO A 164 -0.08 7.57 7.66
CA PRO A 164 1.12 8.17 8.24
C PRO A 164 1.71 9.24 7.31
N PHE A 165 2.56 10.12 7.85
CA PHE A 165 3.25 11.15 7.05
C PHE A 165 4.12 10.57 5.91
N SER A 166 4.61 9.34 6.08
CA SER A 166 5.34 8.60 5.05
C SER A 166 4.47 8.11 3.88
N ALA A 167 3.14 8.24 3.96
CA ALA A 167 2.22 7.97 2.85
C ALA A 167 2.21 9.15 1.86
N ILE A 168 3.40 9.45 1.32
CA ILE A 168 3.63 10.59 0.44
C ILE A 168 2.70 10.49 -0.79
N GLY A 169 1.95 11.57 -1.02
CA GLY A 169 0.97 11.71 -2.12
C GLY A 169 -0.49 11.44 -1.74
N SER A 170 -0.78 11.12 -0.49
CA SER A 170 -2.14 11.00 0.05
C SER A 170 -2.99 12.28 -0.09
N GLY A 171 -2.33 13.45 -0.11
CA GLY A 171 -2.96 14.75 -0.31
C GLY A 171 -3.28 15.12 -1.76
N PHE A 172 -2.94 14.28 -2.76
CA PHE A 172 -3.25 14.58 -4.15
C PHE A 172 -4.78 14.53 -4.41
N GLN A 173 -5.29 15.56 -5.08
CA GLN A 173 -6.71 15.77 -5.34
C GLN A 173 -6.93 16.20 -6.80
N LYS A 174 -8.17 16.10 -7.26
CA LYS A 174 -8.59 16.54 -8.60
C LYS A 174 -9.05 17.99 -8.54
#